data_AF-A0AAW2FX08-F1
#
_entry.id   AF-A0AAW2FX08-F1
#
_cell.length_a   1.000
_cell.length_b   1.000
_cell.length_c   1.000
_cell.angle_alpha   90.00
_cell.angle_beta   90.00
_cell.angle_gamma   90.00
#
_symmetry.space_group_name_H-M   'P 1'
#
loop_
_entity.id
_entity.type
_entity.pdbx_description
1 polymer ?
#
loop_
_entity_poly.entity_id
_entity_poly.type
_entity_poly.pdbx_seq_one_letter_code
_entity_poly.pdbx_strand_id
1 'polypeptide(L)'
;MSRNKMNMTLDEENDELQNLETIRDESYNTPHGERMQVSAWEDDDDGIEAERNAKEPDAQAILSAAEKGNLEKIKELLNKNNLLLNCTDKDGYTPLHRACYGNNVEIVEYLLEAGAKIDAKTQDEWQPLHSACCWNNTECAEALIANGADINAKSKGDQTPLHLVSASSHNSPALQLLLLHPDTNPYLINLSGDTAEQIARRTTKNYPMYEIIEPCLNEI
;
A
#
# COMPACT_ATOMS: atom_id res chain seq x y z
N MET A 1 -36.36 -22.51 -76.06
CA MET A 1 -35.30 -22.06 -76.99
C MET A 1 -34.52 -20.98 -76.26
N SER A 2 -33.29 -21.26 -75.83
CA SER A 2 -32.06 -20.75 -76.50
C SER A 2 -31.99 -19.21 -76.39
N ARG A 3 -30.97 -18.56 -75.84
CA ARG A 3 -29.54 -18.87 -75.73
C ARG A 3 -28.90 -17.90 -74.72
N ASN A 4 -27.91 -18.45 -74.04
CA ASN A 4 -26.80 -17.84 -73.33
C ASN A 4 -26.01 -16.84 -74.21
N LYS A 5 -25.45 -15.75 -73.63
CA LYS A 5 -24.01 -15.38 -73.71
C LYS A 5 -23.67 -13.89 -73.47
N MET A 6 -22.67 -13.70 -72.58
CA MET A 6 -21.49 -12.81 -72.68
C MET A 6 -21.73 -11.29 -72.52
N ASN A 7 -20.87 -10.48 -71.90
CA ASN A 7 -19.49 -10.60 -71.38
C ASN A 7 -19.12 -9.29 -70.64
N MET A 8 -18.02 -9.31 -69.86
CA MET A 8 -17.07 -8.20 -69.62
C MET A 8 -17.53 -7.01 -68.75
N THR A 9 -16.72 -6.41 -67.86
CA THR A 9 -15.27 -6.46 -67.59
C THR A 9 -15.01 -6.07 -66.13
N LEU A 10 -14.03 -6.73 -65.50
CA LEU A 10 -13.45 -6.42 -64.19
C LEU A 10 -12.41 -5.31 -64.37
N ASP A 11 -12.73 -4.04 -64.09
CA ASP A 11 -11.74 -2.95 -64.17
C ASP A 11 -12.15 -1.71 -63.33
N GLU A 12 -12.47 -1.84 -62.03
CA GLU A 12 -12.66 -0.65 -61.16
C GLU A 12 -12.10 -0.77 -59.72
N GLU A 13 -11.16 -1.68 -59.44
CA GLU A 13 -10.52 -1.76 -58.10
C GLU A 13 -8.98 -1.90 -58.17
N ASN A 14 -8.27 -0.91 -58.76
CA ASN A 14 -6.79 -0.94 -58.74
C ASN A 14 -6.05 0.41 -58.61
N ASP A 15 -6.72 1.51 -58.26
CA ASP A 15 -6.08 2.83 -58.24
C ASP A 15 -5.75 3.40 -56.84
N GLU A 16 -5.90 2.63 -55.76
CA GLU A 16 -5.49 3.07 -54.39
C GLU A 16 -4.31 2.30 -53.78
N LEU A 17 -3.72 1.32 -54.48
CA LEU A 17 -2.63 0.49 -53.93
C LEU A 17 -1.23 0.77 -54.51
N GLN A 18 -1.08 1.73 -55.43
CA GLN A 18 0.23 2.02 -56.04
C GLN A 18 1.10 3.06 -55.30
N ASN A 19 0.70 3.53 -54.12
CA ASN A 19 1.46 4.53 -53.35
C ASN A 19 2.08 4.03 -52.03
N LEU A 20 2.02 2.72 -51.74
CA LEU A 20 2.58 2.12 -50.52
C LEU A 20 3.82 1.25 -50.75
N GLU A 21 4.11 0.86 -51.99
CA GLU A 21 5.32 0.08 -52.33
C GLU A 21 6.55 0.96 -52.57
N THR A 22 6.40 2.26 -52.81
CA THR A 22 7.52 3.17 -53.11
C THR A 22 8.21 3.73 -51.85
N ILE A 23 7.66 3.54 -50.66
CA ILE A 23 8.25 4.02 -49.39
C ILE A 23 9.13 2.94 -48.73
N ARG A 24 9.14 1.70 -49.24
CA ARG A 24 9.81 0.56 -48.59
C ARG A 24 11.29 0.37 -48.97
N ASP A 25 11.80 1.10 -49.96
CA ASP A 25 13.11 0.81 -50.57
C ASP A 25 14.23 1.84 -50.29
N GLU A 26 14.03 2.83 -49.42
CA GLU A 26 15.08 3.82 -49.09
C GLU A 26 15.80 3.61 -47.73
N SER A 27 15.45 2.59 -46.95
CA SER A 27 16.09 2.37 -45.63
C SER A 27 17.18 1.30 -45.58
N TYR A 28 17.55 0.66 -46.69
CA TYR A 28 18.49 -0.47 -46.70
C TYR A 28 19.61 -0.35 -47.72
N ASN A 29 20.46 0.67 -47.59
CA ASN A 29 21.78 0.60 -48.23
C ASN A 29 22.86 1.46 -47.56
N THR A 30 23.63 0.88 -46.62
CA THR A 30 25.10 1.04 -46.50
C THR A 30 25.67 0.06 -45.44
N PRO A 31 26.95 -0.37 -45.52
CA PRO A 31 27.29 -1.76 -45.79
C PRO A 31 27.99 -2.48 -44.61
N HIS A 32 27.62 -3.74 -44.36
CA HIS A 32 28.32 -4.63 -43.42
C HIS A 32 29.43 -5.41 -44.13
N GLY A 33 30.67 -4.99 -43.92
CA GLY A 33 31.86 -5.78 -44.18
C GLY A 33 32.65 -5.93 -42.89
N GLU A 34 32.34 -6.96 -42.10
CA GLU A 34 33.29 -7.83 -41.40
C GLU A 34 32.53 -8.83 -40.51
N ARG A 35 33.07 -10.04 -40.47
CA ARG A 35 32.44 -11.30 -40.09
C ARG A 35 33.01 -11.73 -38.73
N MET A 36 32.18 -12.13 -37.77
CA MET A 36 32.57 -13.15 -36.79
C MET A 36 31.35 -13.88 -36.24
N GLN A 37 31.42 -15.21 -36.29
CA GLN A 37 30.44 -16.14 -35.74
C GLN A 37 30.44 -16.11 -34.22
N VAL A 38 29.27 -16.13 -33.60
CA VAL A 38 29.08 -16.77 -32.30
C VAL A 38 27.75 -17.51 -32.31
N SER A 39 27.88 -18.82 -32.47
CA SER A 39 26.87 -19.84 -32.20
C SER A 39 26.70 -19.99 -30.68
N ALA A 40 25.50 -19.70 -30.17
CA ALA A 40 24.87 -20.22 -28.94
C ALA A 40 23.84 -19.20 -28.46
N TRP A 41 22.60 -19.33 -28.94
CA TRP A 41 21.43 -18.72 -28.31
C TRP A 41 20.39 -19.83 -28.08
N GLU A 42 20.83 -20.90 -27.43
CA GLU A 42 19.95 -21.82 -26.72
C GLU A 42 20.14 -21.54 -25.23
N ASP A 43 19.57 -20.43 -24.78
CA ASP A 43 19.16 -20.28 -23.39
C ASP A 43 17.72 -19.81 -23.47
N ASP A 44 16.81 -20.77 -23.32
CA ASP A 44 15.43 -20.55 -22.91
C ASP A 44 15.45 -19.87 -21.51
N ASP A 45 15.83 -18.59 -21.47
CA ASP A 45 15.76 -17.77 -20.28
C ASP A 45 14.30 -17.32 -20.13
N ASP A 46 13.61 -18.07 -19.26
CA ASP A 46 12.24 -17.88 -18.86
C ASP A 46 11.93 -16.39 -18.61
N GLY A 47 11.16 -15.81 -19.52
CA GLY A 47 10.59 -14.45 -19.42
C GLY A 47 9.58 -14.33 -18.27
N ILE A 48 10.03 -14.47 -17.03
CA ILE A 48 9.30 -14.14 -15.80
C ILE A 48 10.18 -13.23 -14.95
N GLU A 49 10.13 -11.94 -15.26
CA GLU A 49 10.19 -10.78 -14.36
C GLU A 49 10.90 -10.98 -12.99
N ALA A 50 12.22 -11.15 -12.99
CA ALA A 50 13.04 -10.96 -11.78
C ALA A 50 13.23 -9.48 -11.39
N GLU A 51 12.63 -8.53 -12.12
CA GLU A 51 12.86 -7.08 -11.98
C GLU A 51 12.02 -6.35 -10.91
N ARG A 52 11.28 -7.05 -10.03
CA ARG A 52 10.46 -6.42 -8.97
C ARG A 52 10.99 -6.54 -7.54
N ASN A 53 12.29 -6.77 -7.34
CA ASN A 53 12.82 -6.87 -5.97
C ASN A 53 14.19 -6.24 -5.69
N ALA A 54 14.33 -4.96 -6.04
CA ALA A 54 15.21 -4.05 -5.32
C ALA A 54 14.47 -2.73 -5.11
N LYS A 55 13.64 -2.64 -4.08
CA LYS A 55 13.22 -1.33 -3.56
C LYS A 55 14.51 -0.56 -3.26
N GLU A 56 14.61 0.69 -3.71
CA GLU A 56 15.83 1.50 -3.61
C GLU A 56 16.46 1.34 -2.20
N PRO A 57 17.79 1.16 -2.09
CA PRO A 57 18.45 0.92 -0.81
C PRO A 57 18.12 2.01 0.23
N ASP A 58 17.86 3.24 -0.22
CA ASP A 58 17.48 4.37 0.61
C ASP A 58 16.05 4.26 1.16
N ALA A 59 15.10 3.69 0.40
CA ALA A 59 13.73 3.42 0.86
C ALA A 59 13.73 2.34 1.95
N GLN A 60 14.49 1.27 1.76
CA GLN A 60 14.65 0.26 2.80
C GLN A 60 15.40 0.80 4.02
N ALA A 61 16.37 1.69 3.81
CA ALA A 61 17.14 2.31 4.89
C ALA A 61 16.27 3.22 5.77
N ILE A 62 15.40 4.06 5.20
CA ILE A 62 14.52 4.93 5.99
C ILE A 62 13.48 4.11 6.78
N LEU A 63 12.93 3.05 6.18
CA LEU A 63 11.99 2.16 6.86
C LEU A 63 12.64 1.45 8.04
N SER A 64 13.87 0.91 7.86
CA SER A 64 14.61 0.28 8.96
C SER A 64 15.06 1.30 10.01
N ALA A 65 15.41 2.53 9.62
CA ALA A 65 15.77 3.59 10.55
C ALA A 65 14.56 4.02 11.41
N ALA A 66 13.38 4.12 10.80
CA ALA A 66 12.13 4.43 11.50
C ALA A 66 11.74 3.33 12.50
N GLU A 67 11.92 2.06 12.15
CA GLU A 67 11.69 0.94 13.07
C GLU A 67 12.68 0.92 14.24
N LYS A 68 13.96 1.23 13.99
CA LYS A 68 15.03 1.16 15.00
C LYS A 68 15.19 2.41 15.87
N GLY A 69 14.45 3.48 15.62
CA GLY A 69 14.59 4.71 16.41
C GLY A 69 15.75 5.61 15.97
N ASN A 70 16.27 5.49 14.74
CA ASN A 70 17.40 6.30 14.29
C ASN A 70 16.96 7.59 13.58
N LEU A 71 16.62 8.61 14.37
CA LEU A 71 16.17 9.92 13.88
C LEU A 71 17.21 10.62 13.00
N GLU A 72 18.49 10.59 13.38
CA GLU A 72 19.56 11.26 12.62
C GLU A 72 19.69 10.69 11.21
N LYS A 73 19.52 9.37 11.07
CA LYS A 73 19.54 8.74 9.75
C LYS A 73 18.32 9.13 8.91
N ILE A 74 17.14 9.27 9.52
CA ILE A 74 15.93 9.73 8.82
C ILE A 74 16.12 11.16 8.32
N LYS A 75 16.62 12.07 9.16
CA LYS A 75 16.93 13.46 8.76
C LYS A 75 17.91 13.50 7.59
N GLU A 76 18.98 12.72 7.65
CA GLU A 76 19.97 12.62 6.56
C GLU A 76 19.33 12.15 5.25
N LEU A 77 18.50 11.11 5.31
CA LEU A 77 17.83 10.53 4.15
C LEU A 77 16.77 11.46 3.56
N LEU A 78 15.95 12.12 4.39
CA LEU A 78 14.94 13.07 3.93
C LEU A 78 15.56 14.33 3.32
N ASN A 79 16.70 14.79 3.86
CA ASN A 79 17.46 15.88 3.26
C ASN A 79 18.02 15.53 1.87
N LYS A 80 18.38 14.27 1.65
CA LYS A 80 18.83 13.78 0.33
C LYS A 80 17.67 13.60 -0.65
N ASN A 81 16.58 13.01 -0.17
CA ASN A 81 15.42 12.71 -0.98
C ASN A 81 14.13 12.76 -0.14
N ASN A 82 13.38 13.86 -0.28
CA ASN A 82 12.12 14.04 0.44
C ASN A 82 11.01 13.06 0.01
N LEU A 83 11.15 12.40 -1.15
CA LEU A 83 10.17 11.40 -1.60
C LEU A 83 10.16 10.15 -0.70
N LEU A 84 11.22 9.94 0.09
CA LEU A 84 11.34 8.86 1.05
C LEU A 84 10.33 8.95 2.20
N LEU A 85 9.75 10.13 2.46
CA LEU A 85 8.78 10.35 3.52
C LEU A 85 7.54 9.44 3.43
N ASN A 86 7.10 9.18 2.20
CA ASN A 86 5.92 8.37 1.90
C ASN A 86 6.28 7.11 1.09
N CYS A 87 7.55 6.67 1.12
CA CYS A 87 7.92 5.41 0.49
C CYS A 87 7.24 4.24 1.20
N THR A 88 7.05 3.12 0.51
CA THR A 88 6.41 1.93 1.07
C THR A 88 7.27 0.69 0.89
N ASP A 89 7.18 -0.26 1.83
CA ASP A 89 7.73 -1.60 1.67
C ASP A 89 6.81 -2.51 0.85
N LYS A 90 7.17 -3.80 0.68
CA LYS A 90 6.42 -4.74 -0.16
C LYS A 90 4.96 -4.90 0.27
N ASP A 91 4.66 -4.68 1.54
CA ASP A 91 3.33 -4.85 2.13
C ASP A 91 2.60 -3.50 2.27
N GLY A 92 3.22 -2.41 1.83
CA GLY A 92 2.65 -1.06 1.84
C GLY A 92 2.95 -0.23 3.08
N TYR A 93 3.83 -0.69 3.98
CA TYR A 93 4.17 0.07 5.19
C TYR A 93 5.06 1.26 4.87
N THR A 94 4.67 2.44 5.37
CA THR A 94 5.46 3.68 5.29
C THR A 94 6.44 3.81 6.47
N PRO A 95 7.40 4.75 6.43
CA PRO A 95 8.23 5.07 7.59
C PRO A 95 7.40 5.37 8.84
N LEU A 96 6.26 6.04 8.70
CA LEU A 96 5.35 6.33 9.80
C LEU A 96 4.78 5.06 10.44
N HIS A 97 4.39 4.06 9.64
CA HIS A 97 3.96 2.76 10.18
C HIS A 97 5.09 2.04 10.92
N ARG A 98 6.30 2.06 10.35
CA ARG A 98 7.48 1.41 10.94
C ARG A 98 7.91 2.07 12.24
N ALA A 99 7.81 3.40 12.32
CA ALA A 99 8.00 4.15 13.56
C ALA A 99 6.97 3.76 14.62
N CYS A 100 5.70 3.61 14.25
CA CYS A 100 4.66 3.14 15.14
C CYS A 100 4.88 1.70 15.59
N TYR A 101 5.41 0.82 14.74
CA TYR A 101 5.77 -0.55 15.12
C TYR A 101 6.93 -0.59 16.12
N GLY A 102 7.96 0.25 15.92
CA GLY A 102 9.12 0.37 16.81
C GLY A 102 8.89 1.18 18.09
N ASN A 103 7.67 1.69 18.33
CA ASN A 103 7.32 2.61 19.42
C ASN A 103 8.21 3.88 19.49
N ASN A 104 8.59 4.43 18.32
CA ASN A 104 9.50 5.57 18.24
C ASN A 104 8.71 6.89 18.12
N VAL A 105 8.18 7.38 19.24
CA VAL A 105 7.32 8.58 19.30
C VAL A 105 8.00 9.82 18.69
N GLU A 106 9.26 10.07 19.01
CA GLU A 106 10.03 11.20 18.46
C GLU A 106 10.10 11.17 16.92
N ILE A 107 10.19 9.97 16.34
CA ILE A 107 10.20 9.80 14.89
C ILE A 107 8.79 9.98 14.32
N VAL A 108 7.76 9.49 15.01
CA VAL A 108 6.36 9.69 14.61
C VAL A 108 6.07 11.18 14.51
N GLU A 109 6.37 11.95 15.55
CA GLU A 109 6.20 13.41 15.57
C GLU A 109 6.99 14.09 14.46
N TYR A 110 8.29 13.78 14.32
CA TYR A 110 9.13 14.36 13.29
C TYR A 110 8.63 14.06 11.86
N LEU A 111 8.18 12.83 11.59
CA LEU A 111 7.65 12.46 10.28
C LEU A 111 6.34 13.20 9.98
N LEU A 112 5.46 13.36 10.98
CA LEU A 112 4.22 14.12 10.85
C LEU A 112 4.49 15.61 10.59
N GLU A 113 5.43 16.21 11.33
CA GLU A 113 5.89 17.59 11.10
C GLU A 113 6.50 17.77 9.71
N ALA A 114 7.22 16.77 9.20
CA ALA A 114 7.76 16.76 7.84
C ALA A 114 6.69 16.57 6.74
N GLY A 115 5.43 16.31 7.10
CA GLY A 115 4.31 16.14 6.17
C GLY A 115 4.07 14.70 5.72
N ALA A 116 4.43 13.70 6.54
CA ALA A 116 4.09 12.32 6.27
C ALA A 116 2.57 12.12 6.25
N LYS A 117 2.09 11.25 5.37
CA LYS A 117 0.66 10.94 5.28
C LYS A 117 0.22 10.13 6.50
N ILE A 118 -0.55 10.77 7.38
CA ILE A 118 -1.11 10.15 8.59
C ILE A 118 -2.14 9.07 8.28
N ASP A 119 -2.77 9.13 7.10
CA ASP A 119 -3.80 8.23 6.59
C ASP A 119 -3.26 7.23 5.55
N ALA A 120 -1.93 7.12 5.43
CA ALA A 120 -1.31 6.18 4.49
C ALA A 120 -1.81 4.76 4.73
N LYS A 121 -2.15 4.04 3.65
CA LYS A 121 -2.71 2.69 3.73
C LYS A 121 -1.71 1.63 3.28
N THR A 122 -1.57 0.56 4.06
CA THR A 122 -0.89 -0.67 3.64
C THR A 122 -1.75 -1.47 2.64
N GLN A 123 -1.27 -2.64 2.18
CA GLN A 123 -2.06 -3.55 1.34
C GLN A 123 -3.31 -4.10 2.04
N ASP A 124 -3.32 -4.17 3.36
CA ASP A 124 -4.50 -4.53 4.16
C ASP A 124 -5.28 -3.29 4.63
N GLU A 125 -5.02 -2.14 3.98
CA GLU A 125 -5.59 -0.84 4.33
C GLU A 125 -5.35 -0.41 5.77
N TRP A 126 -4.29 -0.91 6.40
CA TRP A 126 -3.90 -0.44 7.72
C TRP A 126 -3.37 0.97 7.59
N GLN A 127 -3.84 1.83 8.48
CA GLN A 127 -3.24 3.14 8.73
C GLN A 127 -2.21 3.04 9.87
N PRO A 128 -1.32 4.02 10.05
CA PRO A 128 -0.38 4.08 11.16
C PRO A 128 -1.04 3.84 12.52
N LEU A 129 -2.25 4.38 12.74
CA LEU A 129 -3.00 4.20 13.98
C LEU A 129 -3.39 2.73 14.23
N HIS A 130 -3.77 1.98 13.19
CA HIS A 130 -4.02 0.54 13.31
C HIS A 130 -2.76 -0.19 13.78
N SER A 131 -1.59 0.17 13.23
CA SER A 131 -0.32 -0.44 13.63
C SER A 131 0.03 -0.10 15.09
N ALA A 132 -0.02 1.18 15.48
CA ALA A 132 0.27 1.61 16.84
C ALA A 132 -0.63 0.88 17.86
N CYS A 133 -1.93 0.81 17.58
CA CYS A 133 -2.90 0.17 18.45
C CYS A 133 -2.71 -1.36 18.51
N CYS A 134 -2.54 -2.03 17.36
CA CYS A 134 -2.36 -3.48 17.30
C CYS A 134 -1.13 -3.96 18.10
N TRP A 135 -0.06 -3.17 18.11
CA TRP A 135 1.18 -3.46 18.86
C TRP A 135 1.19 -2.87 20.27
N ASN A 136 0.10 -2.25 20.71
CA ASN A 136 -0.04 -1.62 22.02
C ASN A 136 1.01 -0.52 22.30
N ASN A 137 1.42 0.19 21.25
CA ASN A 137 2.33 1.32 21.31
C ASN A 137 1.51 2.59 21.55
N THR A 138 1.07 2.76 22.79
CA THR A 138 0.11 3.79 23.21
C THR A 138 0.55 5.20 22.92
N GLU A 139 1.81 5.52 23.20
CA GLU A 139 2.35 6.86 23.06
C GLU A 139 2.39 7.26 21.58
N CYS A 140 2.68 6.32 20.68
CA CYS A 140 2.54 6.54 19.23
C CYS A 140 1.07 6.72 18.82
N ALA A 141 0.14 5.98 19.42
CA ALA A 141 -1.29 6.14 19.14
C ALA A 141 -1.81 7.51 19.60
N GLU A 142 -1.41 7.98 20.78
CA GLU A 142 -1.71 9.32 21.29
C GLU A 142 -1.17 10.40 20.35
N ALA A 143 0.09 10.29 19.94
CA ALA A 143 0.72 11.24 19.02
C ALA A 143 -0.02 11.30 17.68
N LEU A 144 -0.44 10.16 17.13
CA LEU A 144 -1.22 10.11 15.89
C LEU A 144 -2.60 10.76 16.06
N ILE A 145 -3.34 10.44 17.13
CA ILE A 145 -4.66 11.01 17.39
C ILE A 145 -4.56 12.52 17.60
N ALA A 146 -3.56 13.00 18.35
CA ALA A 146 -3.30 14.41 18.55
C ALA A 146 -2.99 15.16 17.25
N ASN A 147 -2.42 14.47 16.25
CA ASN A 147 -2.15 15.00 14.91
C ASN A 147 -3.31 14.79 13.92
N GLY A 148 -4.49 14.37 14.39
CA GLY A 148 -5.70 14.27 13.57
C GLY A 148 -5.86 12.94 12.83
N ALA A 149 -5.24 11.86 13.30
CA ALA A 149 -5.55 10.53 12.79
C ALA A 149 -7.02 10.18 13.06
N ASP A 150 -7.69 9.59 12.07
CA ASP A 150 -9.06 9.10 12.24
C ASP A 150 -9.07 7.89 13.16
N ILE A 151 -9.60 8.09 14.38
CA ILE A 151 -9.70 7.04 15.41
C ILE A 151 -10.63 5.88 15.00
N ASN A 152 -11.55 6.14 14.08
CA ASN A 152 -12.51 5.17 13.55
C ASN A 152 -12.14 4.70 12.13
N ALA A 153 -10.90 4.96 11.70
CA ALA A 153 -10.42 4.56 10.38
C ALA A 153 -10.68 3.07 10.15
N LYS A 154 -11.08 2.72 8.93
CA LYS A 154 -11.38 1.34 8.55
C LYS A 154 -10.25 0.76 7.73
N SER A 155 -9.72 -0.37 8.19
CA SER A 155 -8.87 -1.24 7.40
C SER A 155 -9.68 -2.25 6.59
N LYS A 156 -8.99 -3.16 5.90
CA LYS A 156 -9.61 -4.20 5.10
C LYS A 156 -10.54 -5.06 5.94
N GLY A 157 -11.75 -5.27 5.43
CA GLY A 157 -12.81 -5.94 6.19
C GLY A 157 -13.45 -5.06 7.25
N ASP A 158 -13.40 -3.74 7.08
CA ASP A 158 -14.04 -2.74 7.94
C ASP A 158 -13.61 -2.78 9.41
N GLN A 159 -12.42 -3.32 9.71
CA GLN A 159 -11.89 -3.36 11.07
C GLN A 159 -11.33 -1.98 11.42
N THR A 160 -11.81 -1.41 12.53
CA THR A 160 -11.24 -0.20 13.13
C THR A 160 -10.07 -0.52 14.06
N PRO A 161 -9.25 0.46 14.50
CA PRO A 161 -8.23 0.24 15.52
C PRO A 161 -8.79 -0.45 16.77
N LEU A 162 -10.02 -0.11 17.18
CA LEU A 162 -10.69 -0.72 18.33
C LEU A 162 -11.00 -2.21 18.11
N HIS A 163 -11.42 -2.61 16.90
CA HIS A 163 -11.65 -4.02 16.58
C HIS A 163 -10.36 -4.83 16.65
N LEU A 164 -9.26 -4.30 16.09
CA LEU A 164 -7.96 -4.98 16.07
C LEU A 164 -7.41 -5.18 17.48
N VAL A 165 -7.46 -4.14 18.31
CA VAL A 165 -7.01 -4.25 19.71
C VAL A 165 -7.87 -5.24 20.50
N SER A 166 -9.18 -5.25 20.27
CA SER A 166 -10.11 -6.19 20.91
C SER A 166 -9.89 -7.65 20.49
N ALA A 167 -9.24 -7.88 19.34
CA ALA A 167 -8.86 -9.21 18.88
C ALA A 167 -7.49 -9.65 19.44
N SER A 168 -6.55 -8.72 19.58
CA SER A 168 -5.14 -9.04 19.85
C SER A 168 -4.74 -8.98 21.32
N SER A 169 -5.38 -8.14 22.15
CA SER A 169 -4.90 -7.86 23.50
C SER A 169 -6.03 -7.67 24.51
N HIS A 170 -5.86 -8.33 25.66
CA HIS A 170 -6.82 -8.27 26.77
C HIS A 170 -6.44 -7.12 27.71
N ASN A 171 -7.33 -6.13 27.87
CA ASN A 171 -7.13 -4.96 28.75
C ASN A 171 -5.82 -4.19 28.49
N SER A 172 -5.51 -3.93 27.22
CA SER A 172 -4.31 -3.19 26.87
C SER A 172 -4.48 -1.68 27.10
N PRO A 173 -3.42 -0.93 27.41
CA PRO A 173 -3.53 0.53 27.50
C PRO A 173 -3.98 1.17 26.18
N ALA A 174 -3.69 0.58 25.01
CA ALA A 174 -4.27 1.03 23.74
C ALA A 174 -5.79 0.85 23.68
N LEU A 175 -6.33 -0.25 24.23
CA LEU A 175 -7.77 -0.46 24.34
C LEU A 175 -8.41 0.61 25.22
N GLN A 176 -7.76 0.95 26.34
CA GLN A 176 -8.25 1.95 27.27
C GLN A 176 -8.23 3.36 26.65
N LEU A 177 -7.14 3.69 25.96
CA LEU A 177 -7.00 4.95 25.23
C LEU A 177 -8.12 5.11 24.21
N LEU A 178 -8.41 4.08 23.39
CA LEU A 178 -9.46 4.15 22.39
C LEU A 178 -10.85 4.24 23.05
N LEU A 179 -11.16 3.40 24.04
CA LEU A 179 -12.49 3.39 24.66
C LEU A 179 -12.82 4.65 25.47
N LEU A 180 -11.80 5.33 26.02
CA LEU A 180 -11.99 6.58 26.75
C LEU A 180 -11.97 7.82 25.85
N HIS A 181 -11.58 7.69 24.57
CA HIS A 181 -11.54 8.82 23.67
C HIS A 181 -12.96 9.19 23.18
N PRO A 182 -13.37 10.47 23.26
CA PRO A 182 -14.75 10.89 22.96
C PRO A 182 -15.17 10.63 21.52
N ASP A 183 -14.21 10.66 20.58
CA ASP A 183 -14.50 10.46 19.16
C ASP A 183 -14.58 8.98 18.75
N THR A 184 -14.28 8.04 19.66
CA THR A 184 -14.34 6.61 19.35
C THR A 184 -15.78 6.14 19.25
N ASN A 185 -16.11 5.45 18.16
CA ASN A 185 -17.40 4.80 18.00
C ASN A 185 -17.27 3.27 18.20
N PRO A 186 -17.66 2.74 19.37
CA PRO A 186 -17.56 1.31 19.68
C PRO A 186 -18.62 0.45 18.97
N TYR A 187 -19.66 1.07 18.40
CA TYR A 187 -20.78 0.39 17.75
C TYR A 187 -20.54 0.15 16.26
N LEU A 188 -19.39 0.56 15.72
CA LEU A 188 -19.01 0.23 14.36
C LEU A 188 -18.92 -1.29 14.21
N ILE A 189 -19.47 -1.80 13.11
CA ILE A 189 -19.39 -3.20 12.74
C ILE A 189 -18.35 -3.38 11.64
N ASN A 190 -17.61 -4.48 11.75
CA ASN A 190 -16.73 -4.92 10.68
C ASN A 190 -17.51 -5.63 9.55
N LEU A 191 -16.79 -6.12 8.53
CA LEU A 191 -17.39 -6.82 7.39
C LEU A 191 -18.11 -8.12 7.78
N SER A 192 -17.71 -8.75 8.89
CA SER A 192 -18.37 -9.94 9.45
C SER A 192 -19.66 -9.61 10.22
N GLY A 193 -19.94 -8.33 10.46
CA GLY A 193 -21.07 -7.85 11.24
C GLY A 193 -20.82 -7.84 12.75
N ASP A 194 -19.57 -8.04 13.19
CA ASP A 194 -19.20 -8.01 14.61
C ASP A 194 -18.76 -6.61 15.03
N THR A 195 -19.22 -6.13 16.20
CA THR A 195 -18.64 -4.98 16.90
C THR A 195 -17.35 -5.36 17.61
N ALA A 196 -16.56 -4.37 18.03
CA ALA A 196 -15.32 -4.61 18.77
C ALA A 196 -15.56 -5.38 20.09
N GLU A 197 -16.66 -5.10 20.78
CA GLU A 197 -17.09 -5.84 21.98
C GLU A 197 -17.44 -7.30 21.65
N GLN A 198 -18.15 -7.55 20.55
CA GLN A 198 -18.50 -8.91 20.13
C GLN A 198 -17.26 -9.72 19.77
N ILE A 199 -16.27 -9.12 19.11
CA ILE A 199 -14.96 -9.74 18.86
C ILE A 199 -14.28 -10.10 20.19
N ALA A 200 -14.24 -9.16 21.14
CA ALA A 200 -13.68 -9.38 22.45
C ALA A 200 -14.34 -10.59 23.15
N ARG A 201 -15.68 -10.65 23.19
CA ARG A 201 -16.42 -11.78 23.78
C ARG A 201 -16.15 -13.13 23.09
N ARG A 202 -15.89 -13.13 21.78
CA ARG A 202 -15.60 -14.35 21.00
C ARG A 202 -14.18 -14.86 21.23
N THR A 203 -13.21 -13.96 21.42
CA THR A 203 -11.81 -14.34 21.62
C THR A 203 -11.55 -14.88 23.03
N THR A 204 -12.17 -14.32 24.07
CA THR A 204 -12.08 -14.83 25.45
C THR A 204 -13.31 -14.52 26.31
N LYS A 205 -13.49 -15.28 27.40
CA LYS A 205 -14.73 -15.30 28.21
C LYS A 205 -14.98 -14.06 29.10
N ASN A 206 -14.06 -13.10 29.23
CA ASN A 206 -14.29 -11.96 30.11
C ASN A 206 -13.45 -10.71 29.77
N TYR A 207 -14.12 -9.60 29.42
CA TYR A 207 -13.51 -8.30 29.16
C TYR A 207 -14.09 -7.27 30.14
N PRO A 208 -13.51 -7.16 31.35
CA PRO A 208 -14.05 -6.26 32.37
C PRO A 208 -14.02 -4.80 31.92
N MET A 209 -13.12 -4.41 31.00
CA MET A 209 -13.06 -3.02 30.56
C MET A 209 -14.29 -2.60 29.75
N TYR A 210 -14.86 -3.48 28.92
CA TYR A 210 -16.12 -3.17 28.22
C TYR A 210 -17.27 -3.06 29.22
N GLU A 211 -17.33 -3.92 30.25
CA GLU A 211 -18.37 -3.86 31.30
C GLU A 211 -18.28 -2.60 32.18
N ILE A 212 -17.05 -2.12 32.46
CA ILE A 212 -16.81 -0.92 33.25
C ILE A 212 -17.17 0.34 32.45
N ILE A 213 -16.92 0.34 31.14
CA ILE A 213 -17.05 1.52 30.28
C ILE A 213 -18.42 1.55 29.56
N GLU A 214 -19.15 0.45 29.48
CA GLU A 214 -20.52 0.38 28.92
C GLU A 214 -21.47 1.46 29.49
N PRO A 215 -21.51 1.70 30.81
CA PRO A 215 -22.33 2.77 31.38
C PRO A 215 -21.86 4.16 30.91
N CYS A 216 -20.55 4.36 30.81
CA CYS A 216 -19.96 5.63 30.37
C CYS A 216 -20.22 5.91 28.89
N LEU A 217 -20.28 4.89 28.04
CA LEU A 217 -20.54 5.04 26.60
C LEU A 217 -22.02 5.28 26.29
N ASN A 218 -22.93 4.77 27.13
CA ASN A 218 -24.37 4.93 26.95
C ASN A 218 -24.91 6.30 27.47
N GLU A 219 -24.07 7.11 28.12
CA GLU A 219 -24.43 8.42 28.70
C GLU A 219 -23.96 9.63 27.86
N ILE A 220 -23.27 9.41 26.73
CA ILE A 220 -22.78 10.45 25.79
C ILE A 220 -23.72 10.53 24.58
#